data_AF-A0A4U7C4Z8-F1
#
_entry.id   AF-A0A4U7C4Z8-F1
#
_cell.length_a   1.000
_cell.length_b   1.000
_cell.length_c   1.000
_cell.angle_alpha   90.00
_cell.angle_beta   90.00
_cell.angle_gamma   90.00
#
_symmetry.space_group_name_H-M   'P 1'
#
loop_
_entity.id
_entity.type
_entity.pdbx_description
1 polymer ?
#
loop_
_entity_poly.entity_id
_entity_poly.type
_entity_poly.pdbx_seq_one_letter_code
_entity_poly.pdbx_strand_id
1 'polypeptide(L)'
;MSIDRDTFEKTSEDELEELSVPDQVLGFLAANDDRAFKAREIASQIGLDEGAVSTALSRLKGRDLVEHKATYWAITDDTERLDGYSGYERATALFNQRLGTEDKESWREHAPEEPHPSVEDE
;
A
#
# COMPACT_ATOMS: atom_id res chain seq x y z
N MET A 1 -7.29 8.71 -21.49
CA MET A 1 -6.68 10.04 -21.62
C MET A 1 -5.29 9.88 -22.20
N SER A 2 -4.78 10.89 -22.91
CA SER A 2 -3.37 10.94 -23.32
C SER A 2 -2.69 12.10 -22.58
N ILE A 3 -1.52 11.85 -22.04
CA ILE A 3 -0.65 12.86 -21.40
C ILE A 3 0.49 13.22 -22.35
N ASP A 4 1.03 14.44 -22.23
CA ASP A 4 2.16 14.91 -23.04
C ASP A 4 3.51 14.45 -22.45
N ARG A 5 4.58 14.48 -23.25
CA ARG A 5 5.90 13.93 -22.88
C ARG A 5 6.49 14.60 -21.64
N ASP A 6 6.34 15.92 -21.54
CA ASP A 6 6.87 16.71 -20.41
C ASP A 6 6.16 16.36 -19.09
N THR A 7 4.88 15.95 -19.17
CA THR A 7 4.10 15.45 -18.03
C THR A 7 4.55 14.05 -17.62
N PHE A 8 4.76 13.14 -18.58
CA PHE A 8 5.30 11.81 -18.32
C PHE A 8 6.67 11.85 -17.62
N GLU A 9 7.53 12.80 -17.96
CA GLU A 9 8.89 12.90 -17.38
C GLU A 9 8.94 13.59 -16.01
N LYS A 10 7.93 14.39 -15.66
CA LYS A 10 7.87 15.15 -14.39
C LYS A 10 7.00 14.49 -13.33
N THR A 11 6.04 13.68 -13.74
CA THR A 11 5.13 12.99 -12.85
C THR A 11 5.75 11.65 -12.45
N SER A 12 5.88 11.38 -11.16
CA SER A 12 6.38 10.08 -10.68
C SER A 12 5.43 8.96 -11.09
N GLU A 13 5.95 7.73 -11.25
CA GLU A 13 5.12 6.56 -11.61
C GLU A 13 3.88 6.44 -10.72
N ASP A 14 3.97 6.78 -9.42
CA ASP A 14 2.86 6.83 -8.46
C ASP A 14 1.76 7.89 -8.72
N GLU A 15 2.08 9.00 -9.39
CA GLU A 15 1.08 10.02 -9.80
C GLU A 15 0.52 9.75 -11.21
N LEU A 16 1.26 8.99 -12.03
CA LEU A 16 0.82 8.50 -13.34
C LEU A 16 -0.08 7.27 -13.24
N GLU A 17 0.11 6.48 -12.17
CA GLU A 17 -0.77 5.40 -11.74
C GLU A 17 -1.82 5.94 -10.76
N GLU A 18 -2.98 6.37 -11.25
CA GLU A 18 -4.17 6.31 -10.38
C GLU A 18 -4.20 4.91 -9.74
N LEU A 19 -4.19 4.84 -8.40
CA LEU A 19 -4.15 3.57 -7.66
C LEU A 19 -5.06 2.54 -8.35
N SER A 20 -4.52 1.37 -8.67
CA SER A 20 -5.32 0.36 -9.37
C SER A 20 -6.56 0.00 -8.54
N VAL A 21 -7.68 -0.38 -9.18
CA VAL A 21 -8.92 -0.73 -8.45
C VAL A 21 -8.67 -1.74 -7.31
N PRO A 22 -7.83 -2.80 -7.47
CA PRO A 22 -7.42 -3.66 -6.36
C PRO A 22 -6.67 -2.96 -5.23
N ASP A 23 -5.80 -2.00 -5.54
CA ASP A 23 -5.05 -1.25 -4.53
C ASP A 23 -5.95 -0.29 -3.75
N GLN A 24 -6.88 0.37 -4.43
CA GLN A 24 -7.88 1.22 -3.76
C GLN A 24 -8.77 0.40 -2.81
N VAL A 25 -9.23 -0.78 -3.27
CA VAL A 25 -10.04 -1.68 -2.46
C VAL A 25 -9.26 -2.23 -1.26
N LEU A 26 -8.01 -2.64 -1.46
CA LEU A 26 -7.18 -3.16 -0.37
C LEU A 26 -6.83 -2.06 0.63
N GLY A 27 -6.45 -0.87 0.16
CA GLY A 27 -6.17 0.27 1.03
C GLY A 27 -7.39 0.69 1.86
N PHE A 28 -8.59 0.62 1.28
CA PHE A 28 -9.84 0.85 2.01
C PHE A 28 -10.06 -0.17 3.13
N LEU A 29 -9.87 -1.46 2.84
CA LEU A 29 -10.03 -2.52 3.83
C LEU A 29 -8.93 -2.47 4.91
N ALA A 30 -7.70 -2.11 4.54
CA ALA A 30 -6.59 -1.94 5.48
C ALA A 30 -6.81 -0.75 6.43
N ALA A 31 -7.42 0.33 5.95
CA ALA A 31 -7.78 1.48 6.79
C ALA A 31 -8.99 1.20 7.71
N ASN A 32 -9.71 0.10 7.50
CA ASN A 32 -10.87 -0.32 8.27
C ASN A 32 -10.75 -1.81 8.65
N ASP A 33 -9.59 -2.19 9.18
CA ASP A 33 -9.25 -3.58 9.53
C ASP A 33 -10.15 -4.17 10.63
N ASP A 34 -10.81 -3.31 11.41
CA ASP A 34 -11.75 -3.69 12.47
C ASP A 34 -13.13 -4.14 11.95
N ARG A 35 -13.39 -4.05 10.63
CA ARG A 35 -14.74 -4.21 10.04
C ARG A 35 -14.75 -5.01 8.75
N ALA A 36 -15.93 -5.55 8.45
CA ALA A 36 -16.21 -6.22 7.19
C ALA A 36 -17.30 -5.48 6.42
N PHE A 37 -17.15 -5.37 5.10
CA PHE A 37 -18.00 -4.56 4.23
C PHE A 37 -18.56 -5.38 3.07
N LYS A 38 -19.72 -5.00 2.55
CA LYS A 38 -20.22 -5.55 1.28
C LYS A 38 -19.51 -4.89 0.10
N ALA A 39 -19.39 -5.60 -1.02
CA ALA A 39 -18.78 -5.07 -2.24
C ALA A 39 -19.41 -3.73 -2.70
N ARG A 40 -20.74 -3.62 -2.64
CA ARG A 40 -21.46 -2.36 -2.94
C ARG A 40 -21.09 -1.19 -2.01
N GLU A 41 -20.80 -1.48 -0.73
CA GLU A 41 -20.50 -0.46 0.27
C GLU A 41 -19.10 0.07 0.04
N ILE A 42 -18.14 -0.84 -0.19
CA ILE A 42 -16.79 -0.51 -0.62
C ILE A 42 -16.85 0.36 -1.88
N ALA A 43 -17.56 -0.10 -2.92
CA ALA A 43 -17.72 0.62 -4.19
C ALA A 43 -18.28 2.04 -4.00
N SER A 44 -19.32 2.19 -3.19
CA SER A 44 -19.90 3.50 -2.88
C SER A 44 -18.94 4.42 -2.12
N GLN A 45 -18.05 3.87 -1.30
CA GLN A 45 -17.17 4.64 -0.43
C GLN A 45 -15.89 5.09 -1.14
N ILE A 46 -15.39 4.28 -2.08
CA ILE A 46 -14.24 4.64 -2.94
C ILE A 46 -14.66 5.25 -4.29
N GLY A 47 -15.96 5.35 -4.57
CA GLY A 47 -16.49 5.99 -5.78
C GLY A 47 -16.28 5.18 -7.07
N LEU A 48 -16.18 3.87 -6.97
CA LEU A 48 -15.94 2.96 -8.10
C LEU A 48 -17.17 2.11 -8.45
N ASP A 49 -17.15 1.51 -9.64
CA ASP A 49 -18.18 0.56 -10.07
C ASP A 49 -18.16 -0.73 -9.24
N GLU A 50 -19.34 -1.21 -8.84
CA GLU A 50 -19.48 -2.44 -8.02
C GLU A 50 -18.92 -3.68 -8.72
N GLY A 51 -19.04 -3.76 -10.06
CA GLY A 51 -18.48 -4.85 -10.85
C GLY A 51 -16.95 -4.83 -10.89
N ALA A 52 -16.36 -3.63 -11.00
CA ALA A 52 -14.92 -3.44 -10.89
C ALA A 52 -14.40 -3.85 -9.51
N VAL A 53 -15.08 -3.42 -8.43
CA VAL A 53 -14.74 -3.78 -7.05
C VAL A 53 -14.91 -5.28 -6.81
N SER A 54 -15.97 -5.91 -7.30
CA SER A 54 -16.20 -7.35 -7.16
C SER A 54 -15.12 -8.18 -7.88
N THR A 55 -14.68 -7.72 -9.05
CA THR A 55 -13.57 -8.33 -9.79
C THR A 55 -12.25 -8.19 -9.04
N ALA A 56 -11.99 -7.01 -8.47
CA ALA A 56 -10.81 -6.75 -7.66
C ALA A 56 -10.78 -7.60 -6.38
N LEU A 57 -11.89 -7.67 -5.63
CA LEU A 57 -12.03 -8.51 -4.44
C LEU A 57 -11.79 -9.99 -4.76
N SER A 58 -12.30 -10.48 -5.89
CA SER A 58 -12.04 -11.86 -6.34
C SER A 58 -10.55 -12.12 -6.61
N ARG A 59 -9.84 -11.14 -7.20
CA ARG A 59 -8.39 -11.23 -7.43
C ARG A 59 -7.59 -11.17 -6.13
N LEU A 60 -7.95 -10.27 -5.22
CA LEU A 60 -7.33 -10.15 -3.89
C LEU A 60 -7.55 -11.44 -3.08
N LYS A 61 -8.73 -12.05 -3.18
CA LYS A 61 -9.04 -13.33 -2.54
C LYS A 61 -8.18 -14.47 -3.08
N GLY A 62 -7.97 -14.52 -4.40
CA GLY A 62 -7.09 -15.52 -5.01
C GLY A 62 -5.63 -15.43 -4.56
N ARG A 63 -5.25 -14.31 -3.93
CA ARG A 63 -3.94 -14.06 -3.33
C ARG A 63 -3.96 -14.16 -1.80
N ASP A 64 -5.08 -14.58 -1.20
CA ASP A 64 -5.32 -14.67 0.25
C ASP A 64 -5.13 -13.34 1.02
N LEU A 65 -5.37 -12.20 0.38
CA LEU A 65 -5.17 -10.86 0.99
C LEU A 65 -6.44 -10.33 1.68
N VAL A 66 -7.58 -10.92 1.34
CA VAL A 66 -8.89 -10.54 1.87
C VAL A 66 -9.66 -11.79 2.21
N GLU A 67 -10.40 -11.73 3.31
CA GLU A 67 -11.30 -12.78 3.74
C GLU A 67 -12.72 -12.51 3.24
N HIS A 68 -13.38 -13.57 2.79
CA HIS A 68 -14.77 -13.49 2.33
C HIS A 68 -15.65 -14.40 3.17
N LYS A 69 -16.63 -13.80 3.86
CA LYS A 69 -17.62 -14.52 4.65
C LYS A 69 -19.03 -14.11 4.26
N ALA A 70 -19.76 -15.05 3.67
CA ALA A 70 -21.10 -14.87 3.11
C ALA A 70 -21.16 -13.78 2.03
N THR A 71 -21.42 -12.53 2.42
CA THR A 71 -21.47 -11.35 1.51
C THR A 71 -20.51 -10.25 1.94
N TYR A 72 -19.79 -10.47 3.04
CA TYR A 72 -18.90 -9.50 3.65
C TYR A 72 -17.44 -9.83 3.33
N TRP A 73 -16.67 -8.78 3.14
CA TRP A 73 -15.25 -8.79 2.83
C TRP A 73 -14.49 -8.04 3.92
N ALA A 74 -13.40 -8.61 4.39
CA ALA A 74 -12.48 -7.99 5.34
C ALA A 74 -11.04 -8.17 4.85
N ILE A 75 -10.12 -7.37 5.35
CA ILE A 75 -8.70 -7.63 5.15
C ILE A 75 -8.29 -8.89 5.93
N THR A 76 -7.27 -9.61 5.44
CA THR A 76 -6.70 -10.73 6.19
C THR A 76 -5.95 -10.24 7.44
N ASP A 77 -5.94 -11.03 8.51
CA ASP A 77 -5.13 -10.77 9.72
C ASP A 77 -3.66 -11.22 9.54
N ASP A 78 -3.36 -11.89 8.42
CA ASP A 78 -2.03 -12.39 8.05
C ASP A 78 -1.11 -11.24 7.61
N THR A 79 -0.55 -10.55 8.61
CA THR A 79 0.34 -9.40 8.43
C THR A 79 1.60 -9.71 7.63
N GLU A 80 2.15 -10.93 7.71
CA GLU A 80 3.31 -11.35 6.90
C GLU A 80 2.95 -11.42 5.40
N ARG A 81 1.75 -11.90 5.09
CA ARG A 81 1.24 -11.99 3.72
C ARG A 81 0.83 -10.62 3.16
N LEU A 82 0.33 -9.74 4.02
CA LEU A 82 0.08 -8.34 3.69
C LEU A 82 1.39 -7.57 3.45
N ASP A 83 2.43 -7.80 4.23
CA ASP A 83 3.74 -7.17 4.05
C ASP A 83 4.41 -7.62 2.73
N GLY A 84 4.23 -8.90 2.38
CA GLY A 84 4.62 -9.41 1.05
C GLY A 84 3.83 -8.83 -0.13
N TYR A 85 2.65 -8.24 0.11
CA TYR A 85 1.83 -7.61 -0.92
C TYR A 85 1.91 -6.07 -0.92
N SER A 86 2.20 -5.46 0.23
CA SER A 86 2.13 -4.02 0.46
C SER A 86 3.42 -3.38 0.99
N GLY A 87 4.32 -4.14 1.58
CA GLY A 87 4.95 -3.69 2.81
C GLY A 87 5.93 -2.55 2.63
N TYR A 88 7.12 -2.83 2.13
CA TYR A 88 8.24 -1.93 2.37
C TYR A 88 8.06 -0.56 1.71
N GLU A 89 7.79 -0.49 0.40
CA GLU A 89 7.74 0.78 -0.32
C GLU A 89 6.50 1.62 0.01
N ARG A 90 5.31 1.02 0.04
CA ARG A 90 4.07 1.77 0.30
C ARG A 90 3.89 2.11 1.77
N ALA A 91 4.29 1.26 2.72
CA ALA A 91 4.27 1.64 4.13
C ALA A 91 5.26 2.77 4.39
N THR A 92 6.47 2.70 3.80
CA THR A 92 7.45 3.79 3.88
C THR A 92 6.88 5.09 3.29
N ALA A 93 6.22 5.06 2.14
CA ALA A 93 5.58 6.24 1.55
C ALA A 93 4.47 6.83 2.44
N LEU A 94 3.67 5.99 3.08
CA LEU A 94 2.57 6.41 3.97
C LEU A 94 3.10 6.96 5.31
N PHE A 95 4.17 6.36 5.86
CA PHE A 95 4.85 6.87 7.05
C PHE A 95 5.61 8.17 6.76
N ASN A 96 6.28 8.29 5.63
CA ASN A 96 6.95 9.53 5.22
C ASN A 96 5.97 10.69 5.06
N GLN A 97 4.75 10.44 4.59
CA GLN A 97 3.71 11.47 4.55
C GLN A 97 3.24 11.93 5.94
N ARG A 98 3.29 11.05 6.94
CA ARG A 98 2.82 11.34 8.31
C ARG A 98 3.93 11.85 9.24
N LEU A 99 5.16 11.40 9.05
CA LEU A 99 6.31 11.65 9.93
C LEU A 99 7.42 12.48 9.26
N GLY A 100 7.30 12.73 7.95
CA GLY A 100 8.36 13.30 7.12
C GLY A 100 9.28 12.22 6.57
N THR A 101 9.83 12.45 5.37
CA THR A 101 10.81 11.56 4.75
C THR A 101 12.13 11.60 5.52
N GLU A 102 12.71 10.42 5.76
CA GLU A 102 14.02 10.33 6.42
C GLU A 102 15.13 11.02 5.61
N ASP A 103 15.85 11.94 6.25
CA ASP A 103 16.96 12.67 5.64
C ASP A 103 18.28 11.93 5.82
N LYS A 104 18.74 11.21 4.79
CA LYS A 104 19.93 10.36 4.89
C LYS A 104 21.23 11.13 5.19
N GLU A 105 21.30 12.42 4.88
CA GLU A 105 22.49 13.24 5.18
C GLU A 105 22.55 13.57 6.68
N SER A 106 21.43 13.94 7.29
CA SER A 106 21.33 14.17 8.73
C SER A 106 21.73 12.94 9.56
N TRP A 107 21.32 11.75 9.14
CA TRP A 107 21.69 10.51 9.83
C TRP A 107 23.18 10.19 9.70
N ARG A 108 23.82 10.56 8.58
CA ARG A 108 25.27 10.38 8.38
C ARG A 108 26.09 11.35 9.22
N GLU A 109 25.62 12.58 9.39
CA GLU A 109 26.29 13.57 10.25
C GLU A 109 26.31 13.12 11.72
N HIS A 110 25.28 12.40 12.16
CA HIS A 110 25.16 11.86 13.51
C HIS A 110 25.63 10.40 13.66
N ALA A 111 26.11 9.78 12.58
CA ALA A 111 26.64 8.43 12.64
C ALA A 111 28.01 8.43 13.36
N PRO A 112 28.27 7.45 14.25
CA PRO A 112 29.58 7.32 14.87
C PRO A 112 30.65 7.02 13.80
N GLU A 113 31.82 7.62 13.94
CA GLU A 113 32.96 7.39 13.04
C GLU A 113 33.61 6.01 13.26
N GLU A 114 33.41 5.43 14.44
CA GLU A 114 33.89 4.11 14.81
C GLU A 114 32.90 3.03 14.33
N PRO A 115 33.37 1.99 13.61
CA PRO A 115 32.52 0.90 13.19
C PRO A 115 31.91 0.19 14.41
N HIS A 116 30.74 -0.44 14.21
CA HIS A 116 30.09 -1.18 15.28
C HIS A 116 31.03 -2.31 15.77
N PRO A 117 31.16 -2.55 17.09
CA PRO A 117 32.08 -3.54 17.67
C PRO A 117 31.74 -5.01 17.31
N SER A 118 30.75 -5.24 16.45
CA SER A 118 30.43 -6.56 15.88
C SER A 118 31.02 -6.76 14.49
N VAL A 119 31.71 -5.76 13.95
CA VAL A 119 32.41 -5.79 12.66
C VAL A 119 33.93 -5.92 12.86
N GLU A 120 34.41 -5.91 14.11
CA GLU A 120 35.78 -6.24 14.49
C GLU A 120 35.83 -7.72 14.89
N ASP A 121 36.07 -8.61 13.92
CA ASP A 121 36.90 -9.84 14.02
C ASP A 121 36.68 -10.73 12.77
N GLU A 122 37.54 -10.55 11.76
CA GLU A 122 38.23 -11.65 11.03
C GLU A 122 39.67 -11.22 10.72
#